data_AF-A0A9R0VKX4-F1
#
_entry.id   AF-A0A9R0VKX4-F1
#
_cell.length_a   1.000
_cell.length_b   1.000
_cell.length_c   1.000
_cell.angle_alpha   90.00
_cell.angle_beta   90.00
_cell.angle_gamma   90.00
#
_symmetry.space_group_name_H-M   'P 1'
#
loop_
_entity.id
_entity.type
_entity.pdbx_description
1 polymer ?
#
loop_
_entity_poly.entity_id
_entity_poly.type
_entity_poly.pdbx_seq_one_letter_code
_entity_poly.pdbx_strand_id
1 'polypeptide(L)'
;MAGAVSALFLLDIKGRVLVWRDFRGDVTAVQAERFFTKLLDKEGDAEAYSPVVYDDAGVTYMFIQHNNIFLLTASRQNCNAASILLFLHRVVDVFKHYFEELEEESLRDNFVVVYELLDEMMDFGYPQYTEAKILSEFIKTDAYKMEVSQRPPMAVTNAVSWRSEGIRYKKNEVFLDVVESVNILVNSNGQIVRSDVVGALKMRTYLSGMPECKLGLNDKVLLEAQGRATKGKAIDLDDIKFHQCVRLARFENDRTISFIPPDGSFDLMTYRLNTQVKPLIWVEAQVEKHSRSRIELMIKARSQFKERRCCVRNKNWLACVTLVPFESHVFFPLHLQHSNKC
;
A
#
# COMPACT_ATOMS: atom_id res chain seq x y z
N MET A 1 -14.31 -24.88 -8.80
CA MET A 1 -13.63 -23.91 -9.68
C MET A 1 -13.91 -22.53 -9.13
N ALA A 2 -12.89 -21.69 -8.93
CA ALA A 2 -13.11 -20.28 -8.62
C ALA A 2 -13.76 -19.61 -9.84
N GLY A 3 -14.77 -18.78 -9.63
CA GLY A 3 -15.36 -17.99 -10.71
C GLY A 3 -14.33 -17.04 -11.31
N ALA A 4 -14.48 -16.73 -12.60
CA ALA A 4 -13.64 -15.80 -13.33
C ALA A 4 -14.36 -14.47 -13.58
N VAL A 5 -13.59 -13.39 -13.68
CA VAL A 5 -14.10 -12.05 -14.01
C VAL A 5 -14.59 -12.03 -15.47
N SER A 6 -15.68 -11.34 -15.71
CA SER A 6 -16.28 -11.19 -17.04
C SER A 6 -15.66 -10.03 -17.81
N ALA A 7 -15.61 -8.86 -17.19
CA ALA A 7 -15.09 -7.64 -17.79
C ALA A 7 -14.50 -6.70 -16.73
N LEU A 8 -13.56 -5.87 -17.17
CA LEU A 8 -12.93 -4.81 -16.37
C LEU A 8 -13.20 -3.45 -17.04
N PHE A 9 -13.63 -2.48 -16.24
CA PHE A 9 -13.99 -1.13 -16.64
C PHE A 9 -13.19 -0.11 -15.84
N LEU A 10 -12.64 0.88 -16.52
CA LEU A 10 -12.05 2.09 -15.93
C LEU A 10 -13.04 3.23 -16.20
N LEU A 11 -13.61 3.79 -15.13
CA LEU A 11 -14.63 4.83 -15.20
C LEU A 11 -14.12 6.14 -14.61
N ASP A 12 -14.63 7.26 -15.13
CA ASP A 12 -14.48 8.60 -14.55
C ASP A 12 -15.39 8.79 -13.30
N ILE A 13 -15.20 9.85 -12.52
CA ILE A 13 -16.08 10.26 -11.40
C ILE A 13 -17.54 10.48 -11.82
N LYS A 14 -17.80 10.66 -13.12
CA LYS A 14 -19.15 10.80 -13.68
C LYS A 14 -19.76 9.46 -14.15
N GLY A 15 -19.05 8.35 -13.98
CA GLY A 15 -19.50 7.03 -14.41
C GLY A 15 -19.33 6.75 -15.89
N ARG A 16 -18.63 7.61 -16.63
CA ARG A 16 -18.34 7.41 -18.05
C ARG A 16 -17.21 6.40 -18.19
N VAL A 17 -17.37 5.43 -19.09
CA VAL A 17 -16.33 4.45 -19.41
C VAL A 17 -15.19 5.13 -20.16
N LEU A 18 -14.01 5.15 -19.57
CA LEU A 18 -12.78 5.64 -20.20
C LEU A 18 -12.14 4.53 -21.03
N VAL A 19 -11.96 3.36 -20.41
CA VAL A 19 -11.41 2.16 -21.03
C VAL A 19 -12.21 0.98 -20.49
N TRP A 20 -12.47 -0.01 -21.34
CA TRP A 20 -13.04 -1.27 -20.89
C TRP A 20 -12.44 -2.43 -21.66
N ARG A 21 -12.30 -3.55 -20.97
CA ARG A 21 -11.85 -4.81 -21.54
C ARG A 21 -12.82 -5.92 -21.17
N ASP A 22 -13.34 -6.58 -22.20
CA ASP A 22 -14.16 -7.77 -22.07
C ASP A 22 -13.29 -9.01 -22.21
N PHE A 23 -13.40 -9.94 -21.26
CA PHE A 23 -12.67 -11.19 -21.28
C PHE A 23 -13.56 -12.38 -21.69
N ARG A 24 -14.89 -12.26 -21.57
CA ARG A 24 -15.80 -13.42 -21.67
C ARG A 24 -17.06 -13.19 -22.50
N GLY A 25 -17.45 -11.96 -22.78
CA GLY A 25 -18.63 -11.66 -23.61
C GLY A 25 -19.97 -11.74 -22.89
N ASP A 26 -20.00 -11.89 -21.57
CA ASP A 26 -21.23 -12.11 -20.78
C ASP A 26 -21.74 -10.86 -20.04
N VAL A 27 -20.95 -9.77 -20.02
CA VAL A 27 -21.33 -8.48 -19.44
C VAL A 27 -21.16 -7.36 -20.47
N THR A 28 -22.14 -6.46 -20.56
CA THR A 28 -22.11 -5.32 -21.49
C THR A 28 -21.84 -3.99 -20.80
N ALA A 29 -21.34 -2.99 -21.54
CA ALA A 29 -21.05 -1.65 -21.00
C ALA A 29 -22.28 -0.96 -20.38
N VAL A 30 -23.48 -1.23 -20.90
CA VAL A 30 -24.75 -0.72 -20.34
C VAL A 30 -24.96 -1.18 -18.89
N GLN A 31 -24.48 -2.38 -18.54
CA GLN A 31 -24.57 -2.89 -17.17
C GLN A 31 -23.62 -2.13 -16.22
N ALA A 32 -22.47 -1.67 -16.70
CA ALA A 32 -21.56 -0.82 -15.93
C ALA A 32 -22.15 0.57 -15.64
N GLU A 33 -22.85 1.18 -16.61
CA GLU A 33 -23.56 2.45 -16.41
C GLU A 33 -24.68 2.30 -15.36
N ARG A 34 -25.46 1.21 -15.42
CA ARG A 34 -26.48 0.90 -14.42
C ARG A 34 -25.90 0.74 -13.01
N PHE A 35 -24.73 0.10 -12.89
CA PHE A 35 -24.02 0.03 -11.62
C PHE A 35 -23.70 1.42 -11.08
N PHE A 36 -23.21 2.32 -11.92
CA PHE A 36 -22.83 3.67 -11.48
C PHE A 36 -24.05 4.48 -11.01
N THR A 37 -25.19 4.40 -11.70
CA THR A 37 -26.44 5.01 -11.22
C THR A 37 -26.83 4.45 -9.85
N LYS A 38 -26.77 3.13 -9.66
CA LYS A 38 -27.07 2.49 -8.37
C LYS A 38 -26.08 2.90 -7.26
N LEU A 39 -24.83 3.17 -7.60
CA LEU A 39 -23.82 3.64 -6.65
C LEU A 39 -24.16 5.06 -6.18
N LEU A 40 -24.47 5.97 -7.12
CA LEU A 40 -24.88 7.35 -6.82
C LEU A 40 -26.17 7.40 -5.99
N ASP A 41 -27.16 6.58 -6.31
CA ASP A 41 -28.41 6.51 -5.54
C ASP A 41 -28.18 6.08 -4.09
N LYS A 42 -27.08 5.36 -3.82
CA LYS A 42 -26.71 4.89 -2.50
C LYS A 42 -25.77 5.84 -1.75
N GLU A 43 -25.16 6.85 -2.37
CA GLU A 43 -24.19 7.76 -1.71
C GLU A 43 -24.71 8.45 -0.42
N GLY A 44 -26.02 8.47 -0.19
CA GLY A 44 -26.65 8.98 1.04
C GLY A 44 -26.59 8.06 2.27
N ASP A 45 -26.30 6.76 2.11
CA ASP A 45 -26.27 5.77 3.19
C ASP A 45 -24.84 5.36 3.56
N ALA A 46 -24.51 5.32 4.84
CA ALA A 46 -23.18 4.94 5.33
C ALA A 46 -22.79 3.48 4.98
N GLU A 47 -23.75 2.62 4.64
CA GLU A 47 -23.54 1.23 4.18
C GLU A 47 -23.28 1.12 2.66
N ALA A 48 -23.36 2.23 1.92
CA ALA A 48 -23.23 2.25 0.46
C ALA A 48 -21.82 2.03 -0.09
N TYR A 49 -20.80 2.16 0.76
CA TYR A 49 -19.40 2.04 0.36
C TYR A 49 -18.88 0.59 0.46
N SER A 50 -19.76 -0.41 0.32
CA SER A 50 -19.29 -1.78 0.15
C SER A 50 -18.58 -1.90 -1.20
N PRO A 51 -17.32 -2.38 -1.25
CA PRO A 51 -16.58 -2.55 -2.50
C PRO A 51 -17.15 -3.66 -3.39
N VAL A 52 -18.13 -4.42 -2.89
CA VAL A 52 -18.85 -5.47 -3.61
C VAL A 52 -20.33 -5.15 -3.63
N VAL A 53 -20.91 -5.10 -4.83
CA VAL A 53 -22.32 -4.78 -5.06
C VAL A 53 -22.95 -5.86 -5.94
N TYR A 54 -24.15 -6.28 -5.57
CA TYR A 54 -24.91 -7.29 -6.30
C TYR A 54 -26.05 -6.62 -7.06
N ASP A 55 -26.24 -7.04 -8.30
CA ASP A 55 -27.35 -6.64 -9.15
C ASP A 55 -28.45 -7.69 -9.16
N ASP A 56 -29.69 -7.23 -9.33
CA ASP A 56 -30.88 -8.09 -9.44
C ASP A 56 -30.81 -8.96 -10.72
N ALA A 57 -30.02 -8.53 -11.71
CA ALA A 57 -29.74 -9.26 -12.94
C ALA A 57 -28.69 -10.39 -12.78
N GLY A 58 -28.26 -10.70 -11.55
CA GLY A 58 -27.28 -11.75 -11.25
C GLY A 58 -25.84 -11.40 -11.61
N VAL A 59 -25.51 -10.10 -11.70
CA VAL A 59 -24.15 -9.61 -11.92
C VAL A 59 -23.60 -9.11 -10.59
N THR A 60 -22.38 -9.54 -10.26
CA THR A 60 -21.62 -9.04 -9.11
C THR A 60 -20.59 -8.05 -9.59
N TYR A 61 -20.59 -6.87 -9.00
CA TYR A 61 -19.65 -5.79 -9.25
C TYR A 61 -18.67 -5.68 -8.10
N MET A 62 -17.39 -5.59 -8.40
CA MET A 62 -16.33 -5.34 -7.42
C MET A 62 -15.52 -4.15 -7.89
N PHE A 63 -15.38 -3.13 -7.05
CA PHE A 63 -14.73 -1.89 -7.45
C PHE A 63 -13.80 -1.33 -6.38
N ILE A 64 -12.84 -0.53 -6.84
CA ILE A 64 -12.04 0.36 -6.00
C ILE A 64 -12.08 1.76 -6.61
N GLN A 65 -11.96 2.77 -5.75
CA GLN A 65 -11.77 4.14 -6.17
C GLN A 65 -10.31 4.53 -5.95
N HIS A 66 -9.66 5.06 -6.98
CA HIS A 66 -8.33 5.63 -6.89
C HIS A 66 -8.34 7.03 -7.53
N ASN A 67 -8.11 8.06 -6.70
CA ASN A 67 -8.25 9.47 -7.09
C ASN A 67 -9.64 9.74 -7.73
N ASN A 68 -9.64 10.18 -8.99
CA ASN A 68 -10.82 10.51 -9.78
C ASN A 68 -11.23 9.37 -10.74
N ILE A 69 -10.71 8.16 -10.54
CA ILE A 69 -11.00 7.00 -11.39
C ILE A 69 -11.59 5.88 -10.54
N PHE A 70 -12.61 5.22 -11.09
CA PHE A 70 -13.17 3.99 -10.57
C PHE A 70 -12.66 2.81 -11.40
N LEU A 71 -12.05 1.83 -10.74
CA LEU A 71 -11.70 0.55 -11.34
C LEU A 71 -12.77 -0.45 -10.93
N LEU A 72 -13.56 -0.90 -11.91
CA LEU A 72 -14.71 -1.76 -11.72
C LEU A 72 -14.48 -3.09 -12.44
N THR A 73 -14.83 -4.18 -11.79
CA THR A 73 -14.92 -5.50 -12.41
C THR A 73 -16.34 -6.01 -12.29
N ALA A 74 -16.81 -6.70 -13.32
CA ALA A 74 -18.11 -7.34 -13.32
C ALA A 74 -17.93 -8.85 -13.50
N SER A 75 -18.78 -9.63 -12.84
CA SER A 75 -18.78 -11.09 -12.94
C SER A 75 -20.19 -11.63 -12.78
N ARG A 76 -20.57 -12.61 -13.61
CA ARG A 76 -21.77 -13.44 -13.37
C ARG A 76 -21.48 -14.70 -12.54
N GLN A 77 -20.21 -15.04 -12.38
CA GLN A 77 -19.77 -16.19 -11.60
C GLN A 77 -19.40 -15.78 -10.18
N ASN A 78 -19.44 -16.77 -9.27
CA ASN A 78 -18.96 -16.59 -7.90
C ASN A 78 -17.42 -16.53 -7.86
N CYS A 79 -16.90 -15.31 -7.99
CA CYS A 79 -15.46 -15.02 -7.90
C CYS A 79 -15.03 -14.84 -6.46
N ASN A 80 -13.75 -15.10 -6.18
CA ASN A 80 -13.16 -14.69 -4.91
C ASN A 80 -12.98 -13.15 -4.91
N ALA A 81 -13.86 -12.46 -4.22
CA ALA A 81 -13.85 -11.00 -4.17
C ALA A 81 -12.53 -10.42 -3.64
N ALA A 82 -11.90 -11.08 -2.66
CA ALA A 82 -10.64 -10.61 -2.08
C ALA A 82 -9.49 -10.66 -3.11
N SER A 83 -9.41 -11.70 -3.94
CA SER A 83 -8.38 -11.77 -4.99
C SER A 83 -8.60 -10.74 -6.08
N ILE A 84 -9.85 -10.45 -6.44
CA ILE A 84 -10.16 -9.44 -7.47
C ILE A 84 -9.89 -8.02 -6.95
N LEU A 85 -10.26 -7.72 -5.71
CA LEU A 85 -9.92 -6.43 -5.09
C LEU A 85 -8.40 -6.24 -4.97
N LEU A 86 -7.67 -7.28 -4.57
CA LEU A 86 -6.20 -7.25 -4.57
C LEU A 86 -5.65 -7.01 -5.97
N PHE A 87 -6.19 -7.70 -6.98
CA PHE A 87 -5.80 -7.50 -8.37
C PHE A 87 -6.04 -6.06 -8.83
N LEU A 88 -7.18 -5.46 -8.52
CA LEU A 88 -7.47 -4.06 -8.88
C LEU A 88 -6.45 -3.09 -8.26
N HIS A 89 -6.06 -3.31 -7.00
CA HIS A 89 -4.98 -2.52 -6.39
C HIS A 89 -3.64 -2.73 -7.11
N ARG A 90 -3.34 -3.95 -7.57
CA ARG A 90 -2.13 -4.22 -8.37
C ARG A 90 -2.17 -3.57 -9.75
N VAL A 91 -3.33 -3.49 -10.40
CA VAL A 91 -3.51 -2.73 -11.65
C VAL A 91 -3.17 -1.25 -11.43
N VAL A 92 -3.64 -0.66 -10.33
CA VAL A 92 -3.28 0.73 -9.97
C VAL A 92 -1.76 0.87 -9.77
N ASP A 93 -1.12 -0.06 -9.05
CA ASP A 93 0.33 -0.03 -8.84
C ASP A 93 1.12 -0.14 -10.16
N VAL A 94 0.67 -1.01 -11.08
CA VAL A 94 1.27 -1.15 -12.42
C VAL A 94 1.10 0.14 -13.21
N PHE A 95 -0.09 0.73 -13.26
CA PHE A 95 -0.30 1.99 -13.97
C PHE A 95 0.53 3.14 -13.40
N LYS A 96 0.65 3.25 -12.08
CA LYS A 96 1.56 4.24 -11.46
C LYS A 96 3.03 4.02 -11.83
N HIS A 97 3.45 2.78 -12.07
CA HIS A 97 4.81 2.50 -12.52
C HIS A 97 5.06 3.00 -13.95
N TYR A 98 4.07 2.90 -14.84
CA TYR A 98 4.19 3.31 -16.24
C TYR A 98 3.93 4.80 -16.47
N PHE A 99 2.96 5.38 -15.77
CA PHE A 99 2.48 6.75 -16.00
C PHE A 99 2.89 7.74 -14.92
N GLU A 100 3.59 7.28 -13.87
CA GLU A 100 3.92 8.02 -12.63
C GLU A 100 2.69 8.34 -11.78
N GLU A 101 1.69 9.01 -12.38
CA GLU A 101 0.41 9.33 -11.78
C GLU A 101 -0.75 8.75 -12.61
N LEU A 102 -1.71 8.13 -11.91
CA LEU A 102 -2.90 7.56 -12.52
C LEU A 102 -4.04 8.59 -12.46
N GLU A 103 -4.27 9.24 -13.60
CA GLU A 103 -5.36 10.20 -13.82
C GLU A 103 -6.09 9.91 -15.14
N GLU A 104 -7.22 10.60 -15.35
CA GLU A 104 -8.05 10.43 -16.56
C GLU A 104 -7.26 10.74 -17.83
N GLU A 105 -6.41 11.77 -17.79
CA GLU A 105 -5.53 12.16 -18.90
C GLU A 105 -4.49 11.08 -19.19
N SER A 106 -3.84 10.53 -18.15
CA SER A 106 -2.86 9.45 -18.28
C SER A 106 -3.42 8.23 -19.03
N LEU A 107 -4.68 7.85 -18.75
CA LEU A 107 -5.35 6.72 -19.42
C LEU A 107 -5.72 7.03 -20.87
N ARG A 108 -6.14 8.27 -21.16
CA ARG A 108 -6.53 8.69 -22.51
C ARG A 108 -5.35 8.82 -23.45
N ASP A 109 -4.26 9.40 -22.97
CA ASP A 109 -3.07 9.64 -23.78
C ASP A 109 -2.31 8.32 -24.06
N ASN A 110 -2.42 7.34 -23.16
CA ASN A 110 -1.69 6.07 -23.26
C ASN A 110 -2.60 4.84 -23.51
N PHE A 111 -3.76 5.03 -24.17
CA PHE A 111 -4.77 3.97 -24.31
C PHE A 111 -4.23 2.66 -24.94
N VAL A 112 -3.27 2.74 -25.87
CA VAL A 112 -2.65 1.57 -26.50
C VAL A 112 -1.93 0.71 -25.45
N VAL A 113 -1.07 1.34 -24.64
CA VAL A 113 -0.30 0.67 -23.58
C VAL A 113 -1.24 0.13 -22.51
N VAL A 114 -2.31 0.84 -22.18
CA VAL A 114 -3.33 0.36 -21.22
C VAL A 114 -3.97 -0.95 -21.72
N TYR A 115 -4.35 -1.03 -22.99
CA TYR A 115 -4.93 -2.27 -23.54
C TYR A 115 -3.94 -3.43 -23.55
N GLU A 116 -2.69 -3.19 -23.93
CA GLU A 116 -1.64 -4.21 -23.88
C GLU A 116 -1.40 -4.70 -22.46
N LEU A 117 -1.35 -3.79 -21.48
CA LEU A 117 -1.21 -4.14 -20.07
C LEU A 117 -2.38 -4.97 -19.58
N LEU A 118 -3.62 -4.58 -19.89
CA LEU A 118 -4.80 -5.33 -19.44
C LEU A 118 -4.85 -6.75 -20.00
N ASP A 119 -4.41 -6.94 -21.25
CA ASP A 119 -4.35 -8.27 -21.90
C ASP A 119 -3.27 -9.17 -21.29
N GLU A 120 -2.10 -8.63 -20.93
CA GLU A 120 -1.04 -9.43 -20.27
C GLU A 120 -1.31 -9.66 -18.78
N MET A 121 -2.03 -8.74 -18.12
CA MET A 121 -2.32 -8.83 -16.69
C MET A 121 -3.47 -9.80 -16.37
N MET A 122 -4.41 -10.01 -17.30
CA MET A 122 -5.56 -10.89 -17.10
C MET A 122 -5.91 -11.61 -18.40
N ASP A 123 -6.00 -12.94 -18.32
CA ASP A 123 -6.44 -13.78 -19.44
C ASP A 123 -7.73 -14.52 -19.06
N PHE A 124 -8.75 -14.40 -19.90
CA PHE A 124 -10.07 -15.01 -19.74
C PHE A 124 -10.69 -14.82 -18.33
N GLY A 125 -10.43 -13.68 -17.68
CA GLY A 125 -10.95 -13.36 -16.35
C GLY A 125 -10.11 -13.87 -15.17
N TYR A 126 -8.94 -14.44 -15.45
CA TYR A 126 -7.98 -14.90 -14.45
C TYR A 126 -6.75 -13.99 -14.43
N PRO A 127 -6.44 -13.34 -13.30
CA PRO A 127 -5.20 -12.59 -13.12
C PRO A 127 -3.96 -13.45 -13.41
N GLN A 128 -3.06 -12.93 -14.24
CA GLN A 128 -1.79 -13.56 -14.61
C GLN A 128 -0.61 -12.79 -13.96
N TYR A 129 0.12 -12.01 -14.74
CA TYR A 129 1.31 -11.29 -14.31
C TYR A 129 0.95 -9.89 -13.82
N THR A 130 1.36 -9.55 -12.60
CA THR A 130 1.06 -8.25 -11.98
C THR A 130 2.31 -7.47 -11.56
N GLU A 131 3.49 -7.94 -11.98
CA GLU A 131 4.78 -7.34 -11.65
C GLU A 131 5.19 -6.31 -12.71
N ALA A 132 5.07 -5.02 -12.37
CA ALA A 132 5.27 -3.91 -13.31
C ALA A 132 6.67 -3.90 -13.96
N LYS A 133 7.71 -4.23 -13.19
CA LYS A 133 9.11 -4.29 -13.67
C LYS A 133 9.35 -5.39 -14.70
N ILE A 134 8.63 -6.49 -14.57
CA ILE A 134 8.73 -7.58 -15.54
C ILE A 134 7.92 -7.21 -16.77
N LEU A 135 6.69 -6.71 -16.61
CA LEU A 135 5.85 -6.26 -17.71
C LEU A 135 6.55 -5.22 -18.58
N SER A 136 7.36 -4.32 -18.01
CA SER A 136 8.06 -3.26 -18.77
C SER A 136 9.20 -3.78 -19.66
N GLU A 137 9.64 -5.03 -19.48
CA GLU A 137 10.54 -5.69 -20.43
C GLU A 137 9.81 -6.08 -21.73
N PHE A 138 8.51 -6.37 -21.64
CA PHE A 138 7.64 -6.83 -22.73
C PHE A 138 6.97 -5.66 -23.46
N ILE A 139 6.28 -4.83 -22.68
CA ILE A 139 5.45 -3.72 -23.12
C ILE A 139 6.29 -2.46 -22.99
N LYS A 140 6.85 -2.00 -24.11
CA LYS A 140 7.68 -0.80 -24.16
C LYS A 140 6.86 0.36 -24.70
N THR A 141 6.85 1.45 -23.94
CA THR A 141 6.24 2.72 -24.36
C THR A 141 6.94 3.34 -25.57
N ASP A 142 8.21 2.99 -25.81
CA ASP A 142 9.01 3.52 -26.92
C ASP A 142 8.78 2.74 -28.22
N ALA A 143 8.06 3.37 -29.17
CA ALA A 143 7.75 2.87 -30.51
C ALA A 143 8.98 2.60 -31.42
N TYR A 144 10.22 2.87 -30.99
CA TYR A 144 11.38 2.98 -31.89
C TYR A 144 12.38 1.82 -31.89
N LYS A 145 12.12 0.70 -31.19
CA LYS A 145 13.01 -0.48 -31.22
C LYS A 145 12.26 -1.77 -31.54
N MET A 146 11.57 -1.79 -32.67
CA MET A 146 10.99 -2.99 -33.30
C MET A 146 12.05 -3.85 -34.05
N GLU A 147 13.19 -4.16 -33.43
CA GLU A 147 14.19 -5.08 -34.05
C GLU A 147 14.49 -6.35 -33.25
N VAL A 148 13.80 -6.59 -32.12
CA VAL A 148 13.96 -7.82 -31.37
C VAL A 148 12.62 -8.50 -31.25
N SER A 149 12.52 -9.75 -31.72
CA SER A 149 11.35 -10.60 -31.47
C SER A 149 11.03 -10.52 -29.97
N GLN A 150 9.84 -10.04 -29.63
CA GLN A 150 9.33 -10.00 -28.25
C GLN A 150 9.14 -11.45 -27.78
N ARG A 151 10.24 -12.09 -27.39
CA ARG A 151 10.18 -13.37 -26.68
C ARG A 151 9.94 -13.03 -25.22
N PRO A 152 9.01 -13.74 -24.56
CA PRO A 152 8.81 -13.53 -23.15
C PRO A 152 10.12 -13.76 -22.37
N PRO A 153 10.59 -12.81 -21.54
CA PRO A 153 11.57 -13.08 -20.51
C PRO A 153 11.33 -14.40 -19.79
N MET A 154 12.38 -15.19 -19.63
CA MET A 154 12.28 -16.48 -18.94
C MET A 154 11.71 -16.35 -17.52
N ALA A 155 11.87 -15.18 -16.88
CA ALA A 155 11.29 -14.85 -15.58
C ALA A 155 9.77 -15.05 -15.52
N VAL A 156 9.05 -14.90 -16.63
CA VAL A 156 7.59 -15.11 -16.71
C VAL A 156 7.22 -16.59 -16.59
N THR A 157 8.09 -17.49 -17.02
CA THR A 157 7.87 -18.95 -16.92
C THR A 157 8.60 -19.61 -15.75
N ASN A 158 9.45 -18.87 -15.03
CA ASN A 158 10.30 -19.41 -13.99
C ASN A 158 9.63 -19.30 -12.61
N ALA A 159 10.07 -20.13 -11.65
CA ALA A 159 9.60 -20.08 -10.26
C ALA A 159 9.94 -18.75 -9.55
N VAL A 160 10.84 -17.95 -10.13
CA VAL A 160 11.21 -16.61 -9.69
C VAL A 160 10.68 -15.60 -10.70
N SER A 161 9.53 -15.02 -10.40
CA SER A 161 8.79 -14.11 -11.30
C SER A 161 9.05 -12.63 -11.05
N TRP A 162 9.97 -12.28 -10.13
CA TRP A 162 10.20 -10.89 -9.69
C TRP A 162 11.64 -10.41 -9.93
N ARG A 163 12.49 -11.21 -10.57
CA ARG A 163 13.88 -10.86 -10.85
C ARG A 163 14.35 -11.49 -12.17
N SER A 164 14.81 -10.64 -13.08
CA SER A 164 15.36 -11.04 -14.38
C SER A 164 16.81 -11.53 -14.25
N GLU A 165 17.19 -12.47 -15.10
CA GLU A 165 18.57 -12.97 -15.17
C GLU A 165 19.49 -11.97 -15.89
N GLY A 166 20.79 -12.01 -15.59
CA GLY A 166 21.80 -11.20 -16.30
C GLY A 166 22.00 -9.77 -15.79
N ILE A 167 21.32 -9.36 -14.71
CA ILE A 167 21.54 -8.05 -14.07
C ILE A 167 23.00 -7.92 -13.62
N ARG A 168 23.67 -6.82 -13.97
CA ARG A 168 25.08 -6.58 -13.61
C ARG A 168 25.30 -5.17 -13.11
N TYR A 169 25.82 -5.05 -11.89
CA TYR A 169 26.23 -3.81 -11.27
C TYR A 169 27.75 -3.70 -11.18
N LYS A 170 28.27 -2.46 -11.24
CA LYS A 170 29.70 -2.20 -11.01
C LYS A 170 30.13 -2.50 -9.57
N LYS A 171 29.21 -2.25 -8.62
CA LYS A 171 29.36 -2.53 -7.19
C LYS A 171 28.08 -3.19 -6.70
N ASN A 172 28.24 -4.25 -5.92
CA ASN A 172 27.11 -4.93 -5.30
C ASN A 172 26.81 -4.27 -3.96
N GLU A 173 25.68 -3.59 -3.85
CA GLU A 173 25.30 -2.84 -2.65
C GLU A 173 23.84 -3.14 -2.26
N VAL A 174 23.58 -3.14 -0.96
CA VAL A 174 22.25 -3.38 -0.40
C VAL A 174 22.01 -2.35 0.68
N PHE A 175 20.90 -1.63 0.56
CA PHE A 175 20.42 -0.70 1.58
C PHE A 175 19.18 -1.29 2.24
N LEU A 176 19.13 -1.23 3.57
CA LEU A 176 17.98 -1.65 4.36
C LEU A 176 17.53 -0.47 5.21
N ASP A 177 16.29 -0.04 4.99
CA ASP A 177 15.64 1.02 5.75
C ASP A 177 14.52 0.40 6.59
N VAL A 178 14.63 0.53 7.91
CA VAL A 178 13.58 0.12 8.85
C VAL A 178 12.71 1.35 9.12
N VAL A 179 11.48 1.35 8.63
CA VAL A 179 10.53 2.45 8.80
C VAL A 179 9.40 2.01 9.73
N GLU A 180 9.32 2.61 10.90
CA GLU A 180 8.29 2.32 11.90
C GLU A 180 7.30 3.48 12.00
N SER A 181 6.02 3.15 11.87
CA SER A 181 4.89 4.06 12.06
C SER A 181 4.22 3.75 13.38
N VAL A 182 4.17 4.75 14.27
CA VAL A 182 3.62 4.61 15.62
C VAL A 182 2.22 5.21 15.64
N ASN A 183 1.20 4.36 15.75
CA ASN A 183 -0.19 4.74 15.84
C ASN A 183 -0.60 4.80 17.31
N ILE A 184 -0.99 5.99 17.79
CA ILE A 184 -1.42 6.19 19.18
C ILE A 184 -2.77 6.88 19.19
N LEU A 185 -3.71 6.30 19.93
CA LEU A 185 -5.00 6.89 20.24
C LEU A 185 -5.05 7.18 21.74
N VAL A 186 -5.27 8.45 22.09
CA VAL A 186 -5.42 8.91 23.48
C VAL A 186 -6.85 9.39 23.69
N ASN A 187 -7.49 8.97 24.78
CA ASN A 187 -8.82 9.48 25.13
C ASN A 187 -8.76 10.89 25.75
N SER A 188 -9.92 11.52 25.94
CA SER A 188 -10.03 12.84 26.59
C SER A 188 -9.47 12.88 28.02
N ASN A 189 -9.37 11.73 28.68
CA ASN A 189 -8.86 11.60 30.05
C ASN A 189 -7.33 11.42 30.09
N GLY A 190 -6.64 11.46 28.94
CA GLY A 190 -5.20 11.32 28.84
C GLY A 190 -4.69 9.88 28.96
N GLN A 191 -5.57 8.88 28.85
CA GLN A 191 -5.19 7.46 28.81
C GLN A 191 -4.99 7.00 27.37
N ILE A 192 -3.96 6.18 27.16
CA ILE A 192 -3.68 5.57 25.85
C ILE A 192 -4.66 4.40 25.65
N VAL A 193 -5.55 4.56 24.69
CA VAL A 193 -6.55 3.54 24.32
C VAL A 193 -5.96 2.51 23.39
N ARG A 194 -5.15 2.95 22.42
CA ARG A 194 -4.53 2.09 21.41
C ARG A 194 -3.12 2.56 21.14
N SER A 195 -2.17 1.64 21.12
CA SER A 195 -0.78 1.88 20.75
C SER A 195 -0.32 0.71 19.89
N ASP A 196 -0.19 0.96 18.59
CA ASP A 196 0.27 -0.03 17.63
C ASP A 196 1.49 0.50 16.90
N VAL A 197 2.52 -0.32 16.74
CA VAL A 197 3.65 0.00 15.88
C VAL A 197 3.56 -0.86 14.63
N VAL A 198 3.47 -0.22 13.47
CA VAL A 198 3.51 -0.87 12.16
C VAL A 198 4.86 -0.56 11.53
N GLY A 199 5.71 -1.57 11.42
CA GLY A 199 7.02 -1.48 10.79
C GLY A 199 7.01 -2.01 9.37
N ALA A 200 7.83 -1.41 8.51
CA ALA A 200 8.12 -1.88 7.16
C ALA A 200 9.64 -1.92 6.98
N LEU A 201 10.15 -3.06 6.52
CA LEU A 201 11.54 -3.22 6.13
C LEU A 201 11.65 -2.97 4.62
N LYS A 202 12.08 -1.77 4.26
CA LYS A 202 12.30 -1.37 2.87
C LYS A 202 13.72 -1.71 2.46
N MET A 203 13.86 -2.41 1.34
CA MET A 203 15.16 -2.83 0.83
C MET A 203 15.41 -2.17 -0.51
N ARG A 204 16.65 -1.75 -0.76
CA ARG A 204 17.12 -1.35 -2.08
C ARG A 204 18.29 -2.24 -2.44
N THR A 205 18.14 -3.05 -3.49
CA THR A 205 19.19 -3.99 -3.89
C THR A 205 19.76 -3.63 -5.24
N TYR A 206 21.08 -3.56 -5.28
CA TYR A 206 21.88 -3.38 -6.48
C TYR A 206 22.86 -4.55 -6.53
N LEU A 207 22.34 -5.73 -6.83
CA LEU A 207 23.10 -6.97 -6.82
C LEU A 207 23.17 -7.57 -8.23
N SER A 208 24.32 -8.14 -8.59
CA SER A 208 24.51 -8.79 -9.88
C SER A 208 24.05 -10.25 -9.85
N GLY A 209 23.47 -10.73 -10.96
CA GLY A 209 23.01 -12.11 -11.13
C GLY A 209 21.76 -12.44 -10.30
N MET A 210 21.70 -13.70 -9.82
CA MET A 210 20.61 -14.25 -9.01
C MET A 210 21.09 -14.59 -7.59
N PRO A 211 21.25 -13.60 -6.70
CA PRO A 211 21.75 -13.83 -5.35
C PRO A 211 20.66 -14.39 -4.43
N GLU A 212 20.98 -15.41 -3.64
CA GLU A 212 20.17 -15.84 -2.50
C GLU A 212 20.62 -15.09 -1.24
N CYS A 213 19.76 -14.22 -0.71
CA CYS A 213 20.01 -13.46 0.51
C CYS A 213 19.36 -14.15 1.71
N LYS A 214 20.03 -14.04 2.87
CA LYS A 214 19.51 -14.49 4.16
C LYS A 214 19.54 -13.35 5.16
N LEU A 215 18.41 -13.09 5.79
CA LEU A 215 18.28 -12.09 6.84
C LEU A 215 17.94 -12.78 8.16
N GLY A 216 18.74 -12.49 9.19
CA GLY A 216 18.47 -12.88 10.57
C GLY A 216 17.87 -11.71 11.34
N LEU A 217 16.77 -11.96 12.05
CA LEU A 217 16.17 -11.00 12.97
C LEU A 217 16.48 -11.40 14.42
N ASN A 218 16.52 -10.41 15.31
CA ASN A 218 16.59 -10.65 16.76
C ASN A 218 15.18 -11.01 17.30
N ASP A 219 14.58 -12.04 16.72
CA ASP A 219 13.28 -12.56 17.11
C ASP A 219 13.41 -13.29 18.45
N LYS A 220 12.54 -12.96 19.40
CA LYS A 220 12.47 -13.58 20.72
C LYS A 220 12.30 -15.09 20.62
N VAL A 221 11.49 -15.57 19.68
CA VAL A 221 11.20 -17.00 19.49
C VAL A 221 12.45 -17.76 19.03
N LEU A 222 13.20 -17.22 18.07
CA LEU A 222 14.44 -17.82 17.59
C LEU A 222 15.54 -17.80 18.66
N LEU A 223 15.60 -16.73 19.47
CA LEU A 223 16.59 -16.60 20.54
C LEU A 223 16.30 -17.54 21.71
N GLU A 224 15.03 -17.75 22.07
CA GLU A 224 14.61 -18.72 23.08
C GLU A 224 14.88 -20.17 22.62
N ALA A 225 14.60 -20.50 21.36
CA ALA A 225 14.86 -21.82 20.78
C ALA A 225 16.36 -22.18 20.72
N GLN A 226 17.24 -21.18 20.60
CA GLN A 226 18.70 -21.39 20.54
C GLN A 226 19.40 -21.33 21.92
N GLY A 227 18.66 -21.11 23.02
CA GLY A 227 19.24 -21.03 24.37
C GLY A 227 20.24 -19.88 24.56
N ARG A 228 20.25 -18.89 23.66
CA ARG A 228 21.20 -17.77 23.67
C ARG A 228 20.60 -16.58 24.39
N ALA A 229 20.98 -16.41 25.67
CA ALA A 229 20.68 -15.20 26.42
C ALA A 229 21.60 -14.04 25.98
N THR A 230 21.22 -13.29 24.94
CA THR A 230 21.89 -12.03 24.60
C THR A 230 21.39 -10.87 25.47
N LYS A 231 22.30 -9.95 25.82
CA LYS A 231 22.07 -8.69 26.57
C LYS A 231 21.16 -7.66 25.85
N GLY A 232 20.37 -8.08 24.86
CA GLY A 232 19.53 -7.22 24.03
C GLY A 232 18.05 -7.45 24.28
N LYS A 233 17.22 -6.41 24.09
CA LYS A 233 15.76 -6.53 24.17
C LYS A 233 15.27 -7.30 22.96
N ALA A 234 14.78 -8.52 23.16
CA ALA A 234 14.15 -9.31 22.10
C ALA A 234 12.86 -8.63 21.62
N ILE A 235 12.61 -8.68 20.32
CA ILE A 235 11.44 -8.07 19.69
C ILE A 235 10.37 -9.16 19.56
N ASP A 236 9.17 -8.85 20.05
CA ASP A 236 8.00 -9.73 19.95
C ASP A 236 7.16 -9.29 18.76
N LEU A 237 7.18 -10.09 17.69
CA LEU A 237 6.53 -9.78 16.41
C LEU A 237 5.16 -10.47 16.38
N ASP A 238 4.07 -9.71 16.40
CA ASP A 238 2.72 -10.31 16.43
C ASP A 238 2.30 -10.85 15.06
N ASP A 239 2.41 -10.01 14.03
CA ASP A 239 2.04 -10.36 12.65
C ASP A 239 3.17 -9.92 11.73
N ILE A 240 3.53 -10.78 10.79
CA ILE A 240 4.59 -10.56 9.80
C ILE A 240 4.05 -10.95 8.44
N LYS A 241 4.09 -9.99 7.51
CA LYS A 241 3.74 -10.19 6.11
C LYS A 241 4.99 -10.06 5.28
N PHE A 242 5.33 -11.10 4.54
CA PHE A 242 6.50 -11.14 3.69
C PHE A 242 6.16 -10.81 2.24
N HIS A 243 7.15 -10.29 1.53
CA HIS A 243 7.12 -10.26 0.08
C HIS A 243 7.13 -11.68 -0.50
N GLN A 244 6.57 -11.87 -1.69
CA GLN A 244 6.55 -13.16 -2.39
C GLN A 244 7.94 -13.77 -2.64
N CYS A 245 9.00 -12.98 -2.49
CA CYS A 245 10.37 -13.45 -2.70
C CYS A 245 10.90 -14.30 -1.54
N VAL A 246 10.22 -14.28 -0.39
CA VAL A 246 10.60 -15.00 0.82
C VAL A 246 10.07 -16.41 0.79
N ARG A 247 10.96 -17.37 1.08
CA ARG A 247 10.60 -18.78 1.21
C ARG A 247 9.98 -19.05 2.57
N LEU A 248 8.65 -18.95 2.65
CA LEU A 248 7.88 -19.14 3.88
C LEU A 248 8.17 -20.48 4.58
N ALA A 249 8.33 -21.57 3.82
CA ALA A 249 8.65 -22.89 4.37
C ALA A 249 9.99 -22.93 5.16
N ARG A 250 10.99 -22.12 4.76
CA ARG A 250 12.25 -22.02 5.52
C ARG A 250 12.11 -21.13 6.76
N PHE A 251 11.27 -20.10 6.67
CA PHE A 251 10.97 -19.24 7.81
C PHE A 251 10.21 -20.00 8.90
N GLU A 252 9.28 -20.89 8.54
CA GLU A 252 8.53 -21.69 9.51
C GLU A 252 9.42 -22.67 10.30
N ASN A 253 10.43 -23.26 9.64
CA ASN A 253 11.35 -24.21 10.25
C ASN A 253 12.45 -23.53 11.10
N ASP A 254 13.25 -22.66 10.48
CA ASP A 254 14.48 -22.15 11.08
C ASP A 254 14.38 -20.66 11.48
N ARG A 255 13.18 -20.06 11.35
CA ARG A 255 12.93 -18.60 11.52
C ARG A 255 13.92 -17.71 10.76
N THR A 256 14.50 -18.26 9.69
CA THR A 256 15.50 -17.59 8.84
C THR A 256 14.83 -17.10 7.57
N ILE A 257 14.93 -15.80 7.29
CA ILE A 257 14.32 -15.19 6.10
C ILE A 257 15.27 -15.39 4.93
N SER A 258 14.96 -16.38 4.08
CA SER A 258 15.73 -16.72 2.87
C SER A 258 14.96 -16.28 1.63
N PHE A 259 15.58 -15.47 0.77
CA PHE A 259 14.89 -14.87 -0.39
C PHE A 259 15.85 -14.51 -1.52
N ILE A 260 15.32 -14.37 -2.73
CA ILE A 260 16.02 -13.77 -3.88
C ILE A 260 15.44 -12.38 -4.09
N PRO A 261 16.15 -11.28 -3.79
CA PRO A 261 15.56 -9.94 -3.80
C PRO A 261 15.21 -9.47 -5.22
N PRO A 262 14.02 -8.87 -5.44
CA PRO A 262 13.76 -8.03 -6.60
C PRO A 262 14.82 -6.92 -6.74
N ASP A 263 15.11 -6.54 -7.97
CA ASP A 263 16.09 -5.50 -8.25
C ASP A 263 15.55 -4.10 -7.91
N GLY A 264 16.39 -3.20 -7.37
CA GLY A 264 15.98 -1.86 -6.97
C GLY A 264 15.24 -1.84 -5.63
N SER A 265 14.30 -0.88 -5.46
CA SER A 265 13.55 -0.69 -4.21
C SER A 265 12.31 -1.58 -4.14
N PHE A 266 12.10 -2.23 -2.99
CA PHE A 266 10.88 -2.97 -2.65
C PHE A 266 10.73 -3.12 -1.12
N ASP A 267 9.52 -3.43 -0.66
CA ASP A 267 9.25 -3.71 0.75
C ASP A 267 9.40 -5.22 0.99
N LEU A 268 10.39 -5.64 1.79
CA LEU A 268 10.72 -7.04 2.04
C LEU A 268 9.74 -7.70 3.02
N MET A 269 9.41 -6.98 4.09
CA MET A 269 8.42 -7.43 5.07
C MET A 269 7.74 -6.23 5.73
N THR A 270 6.50 -6.43 6.13
CA THR A 270 5.80 -5.54 7.05
C THR A 270 5.49 -6.33 8.32
N TYR A 271 5.66 -5.69 9.47
CA TYR A 271 5.45 -6.32 10.76
C TYR A 271 4.65 -5.41 11.68
N ARG A 272 3.94 -6.01 12.62
CA ARG A 272 3.17 -5.30 13.64
C ARG A 272 3.65 -5.70 15.02
N LEU A 273 3.84 -4.70 15.88
CA LEU A 273 4.17 -4.87 17.30
C LEU A 273 3.04 -4.26 18.14
N ASN A 274 2.48 -5.03 19.07
CA ASN A 274 1.57 -4.56 20.11
C ASN A 274 2.34 -4.17 21.38
N THR A 275 3.43 -3.42 21.20
CA THR A 275 4.17 -2.86 22.34
C THR A 275 3.55 -1.52 22.69
N GLN A 276 3.15 -1.35 23.96
CA GLN A 276 2.72 -0.05 24.48
C GLN A 276 3.94 0.88 24.57
N VAL A 277 4.11 1.72 23.56
CA VAL A 277 5.17 2.73 23.53
C VAL A 277 4.61 4.05 24.03
N LYS A 278 5.35 4.72 24.92
CA LYS A 278 5.00 6.11 25.28
C LYS A 278 5.12 6.98 24.03
N PRO A 279 4.15 7.87 23.76
CA PRO A 279 4.17 8.76 22.61
C PRO A 279 5.45 9.60 22.61
N LEU A 280 6.12 9.64 21.46
CA LEU A 280 7.36 10.40 21.28
C LEU A 280 7.14 11.90 21.53
N ILE A 281 5.96 12.40 21.19
CA ILE A 281 5.50 13.75 21.49
C ILE A 281 4.14 13.62 22.18
N TRP A 282 4.06 14.13 23.40
CA TRP A 282 2.83 14.23 24.16
C TRP A 282 2.25 15.62 23.97
N VAL A 283 1.02 15.70 23.47
CA VAL A 283 0.30 16.97 23.31
C VAL A 283 -0.87 16.97 24.27
N GLU A 284 -0.90 17.96 25.15
CA GLU A 284 -2.03 18.25 26.02
C GLU A 284 -2.70 19.53 25.50
N ALA A 285 -3.97 19.43 25.13
CA ALA A 285 -4.77 20.57 24.70
C ALA A 285 -5.90 20.80 25.69
N GLN A 286 -5.89 21.96 26.35
CA GLN A 286 -6.96 22.41 27.21
C GLN A 286 -7.81 23.41 26.43
N VAL A 287 -9.12 23.15 26.36
CA VAL A 287 -10.09 23.98 25.63
C VAL A 287 -11.01 24.66 26.64
N GLU A 288 -10.92 25.99 26.74
CA GLU A 288 -11.81 26.80 27.56
C GLU A 288 -12.79 27.54 26.65
N LYS A 289 -14.06 27.11 26.66
CA LYS A 289 -15.12 27.73 25.87
C LYS A 289 -15.86 28.78 26.72
N HIS A 290 -15.67 30.06 26.41
CA HIS A 290 -16.52 31.11 26.96
C HIS A 290 -17.78 31.20 26.11
N SER A 291 -18.94 31.05 26.75
CA SER A 291 -20.25 30.72 26.15
C SER A 291 -20.66 31.48 24.89
N ARG A 292 -20.17 32.72 24.64
CA ARG A 292 -20.51 33.53 23.45
C ARG A 292 -19.41 34.44 22.88
N SER A 293 -18.18 34.43 23.40
CA SER A 293 -17.17 35.45 23.01
C SER A 293 -15.88 34.90 22.44
N ARG A 294 -15.32 33.85 23.04
CA ARG A 294 -13.99 33.34 22.67
C ARG A 294 -13.82 31.90 23.10
N ILE A 295 -12.96 31.20 22.37
CA ILE A 295 -12.45 29.88 22.75
C ILE A 295 -10.95 30.06 22.99
N GLU A 296 -10.49 29.77 24.20
CA GLU A 296 -9.07 29.75 24.52
C GLU A 296 -8.56 28.33 24.45
N LEU A 297 -7.45 28.13 23.73
CA LEU A 297 -6.81 26.84 23.52
C LEU A 297 -5.39 26.91 24.08
N MET A 298 -5.16 26.24 25.21
CA MET A 298 -3.82 26.08 25.74
C MET A 298 -3.26 24.73 25.31
N ILE A 299 -2.35 24.77 24.34
CA ILE A 299 -1.69 23.56 23.81
C ILE A 299 -0.28 23.47 24.37
N LYS A 300 0.02 22.39 25.09
CA LYS A 300 1.34 22.06 25.62
C LYS A 300 1.86 20.81 24.91
N ALA A 301 2.91 20.97 24.10
CA ALA A 301 3.60 19.86 23.48
C ALA A 301 4.91 19.55 24.24
N ARG A 302 5.10 18.28 24.63
CA ARG A 302 6.29 17.77 25.33
C ARG A 302 6.89 16.60 24.59
N SER A 303 8.17 16.66 24.25
CA SER A 303 8.91 15.52 23.68
C SER A 303 9.32 14.52 24.77
N GLN A 304 9.09 13.22 24.55
CA GLN A 304 9.48 12.14 25.47
C GLN A 304 10.61 11.24 24.93
N PHE A 305 11.29 11.63 23.86
CA PHE A 305 12.44 10.89 23.34
C PHE A 305 13.74 11.30 24.03
N LYS A 306 14.71 10.36 24.11
CA LYS A 306 16.05 10.65 24.63
C LYS A 306 16.74 11.71 23.77
N GLU A 307 17.36 12.72 24.38
CA GLU A 307 17.98 13.86 23.69
C GLU A 307 18.96 13.46 22.58
N ARG A 308 19.73 12.38 22.78
CA ARG A 308 20.65 11.84 21.77
C ARG A 308 19.98 11.37 20.47
N ARG A 309 18.65 11.26 20.41
CA ARG A 309 17.87 10.89 19.21
C ARG A 309 17.37 12.10 18.41
N CYS A 310 17.70 13.32 18.85
CA CYS A 310 17.32 14.55 18.15
C CYS A 310 18.18 14.84 16.90
N CYS A 311 19.33 14.19 16.75
CA CYS A 311 20.38 14.56 15.79
C CYS A 311 20.20 14.08 14.33
N VAL A 312 18.97 13.81 13.86
CA VAL A 312 18.72 13.43 12.45
C VAL A 312 18.19 14.64 11.68
N ARG A 313 18.89 15.03 10.61
CA ARG A 313 18.58 16.17 9.71
C ARG A 313 17.16 16.05 9.12
N ASN A 314 16.47 17.19 8.96
CA ASN A 314 15.10 17.35 8.44
C ASN A 314 14.00 16.65 9.25
N LYS A 315 13.55 17.31 10.33
CA LYS A 315 12.28 16.95 11.00
C LYS A 315 11.30 18.09 10.85
N ASN A 316 10.17 17.83 10.19
CA ASN A 316 9.01 18.70 10.20
C ASN A 316 7.97 18.07 11.13
N TRP A 317 7.53 18.82 12.13
CA TRP A 317 6.45 18.42 13.02
C TRP A 317 5.22 19.24 12.69
N LEU A 318 4.13 18.57 12.32
CA LEU A 318 2.84 19.20 12.11
C LEU A 318 1.89 18.72 13.21
N ALA A 319 1.34 19.64 13.98
CA ALA A 319 0.25 19.37 14.91
C ALA A 319 -1.02 20.01 14.35
N CYS A 320 -2.02 19.19 14.02
CA CYS A 320 -3.32 19.67 13.56
C CYS A 320 -4.31 19.65 14.73
N VAL A 321 -4.92 20.79 15.02
CA VAL A 321 -5.99 20.91 16.01
C VAL A 321 -7.24 21.38 15.28
N THR A 322 -8.27 20.53 15.25
CA THR A 322 -9.54 20.86 14.60
C THR A 322 -10.33 21.82 15.47
N LEU A 323 -10.63 22.99 14.92
CA LEU A 323 -11.53 23.98 15.54
C LEU A 323 -12.94 23.80 14.99
N VAL A 324 -13.94 23.87 15.86
CA VAL A 324 -15.34 23.99 15.43
C VAL A 324 -15.49 25.35 14.74
N PRO A 325 -16.05 25.42 13.51
CA PRO A 325 -16.13 26.68 12.79
C PRO A 325 -17.01 27.67 13.55
N PHE A 326 -16.41 28.79 13.97
CA PHE A 326 -17.12 30.02 14.35
C PHE A 326 -16.45 31.20 13.64
N GLU A 327 -17.27 32.10 13.12
CA GLU A 327 -16.87 33.36 12.51
C GLU A 327 -16.21 34.26 13.56
N SER A 328 -14.91 34.17 13.78
CA SER A 328 -14.01 35.31 14.10
C SER A 328 -12.63 34.86 14.61
N HIS A 329 -11.63 35.64 14.23
CA HIS A 329 -10.20 35.65 14.57
C HIS A 329 -9.63 34.53 15.46
N VAL A 330 -8.80 33.70 14.85
CA VAL A 330 -7.95 32.71 15.53
C VAL A 330 -6.64 33.36 15.95
N PHE A 331 -6.32 33.32 17.25
CA PHE A 331 -5.01 33.74 17.79
C PHE A 331 -4.25 32.49 18.26
N PHE A 332 -3.07 32.23 17.67
CA PHE A 332 -2.19 31.11 18.06
C PHE A 332 -0.97 31.61 18.85
N PRO A 333 -0.95 31.56 20.19
CA PRO A 333 0.29 31.63 20.94
C PRO A 333 0.88 30.21 21.04
N LEU A 334 1.72 29.84 20.07
CA LEU A 334 2.48 28.58 20.13
C LEU A 334 3.67 28.78 21.09
N HIS A 335 3.56 28.24 22.31
CA HIS A 335 4.68 28.17 23.25
C HIS A 335 5.27 26.75 23.27
N LEU A 336 6.29 26.55 22.47
CA LEU A 336 7.20 25.40 22.58
C LEU A 336 8.06 25.59 23.84
N GLN A 337 7.61 25.05 24.98
CA GLN A 337 8.48 24.94 26.15
C GLN A 337 9.48 23.79 25.94
N HIS A 338 10.71 24.12 25.55
CA HIS A 338 11.85 23.26 25.82
C HIS A 338 12.04 23.21 27.35
N SER A 339 11.59 22.11 27.97
CA SER A 339 11.89 21.84 29.37
C SER A 339 13.38 21.49 29.51
N ASN A 340 14.22 22.50 29.64
CA ASN A 340 15.55 22.35 30.24
C ASN A 340 15.38 21.94 31.71
N LYS A 341 15.85 20.72 32.05
CA LYS A 341 16.21 20.17 33.38
C LYS A 341 16.40 18.65 33.16
N CYS A 342 17.57 18.03 33.28
CA CYS A 342 18.86 18.36 33.90
C CYS A 342 20.03 17.86 33.07
#